data_AF-A3LU55-F1
#
_entry.id   AF-A3LU55-F1
#
_cell.length_a   1.000
_cell.length_b   1.000
_cell.length_c   1.000
_cell.angle_alpha   90.00
_cell.angle_beta   90.00
_cell.angle_gamma   90.00
#
_symmetry.space_group_name_H-M   'P 1'
#
loop_
_entity.id
_entity.type
_entity.pdbx_description
1 polymer ?
#
loop_
_entity_poly.entity_id
_entity_poly.type
_entity_poly.pdbx_seq_one_letter_code
_entity_poly.pdbx_strand_id
1 'polypeptide(L)'
;MIRINSRGLTVSTRRFQTLSKIGSTLKTKEDIRNALNSPVWSLKELISSNEKDMKSVEVSAKTINKVLKLSAFDTNITAEQEKSLVSALSAQMVFIKHLYENDEKSDSVVEENDTHFRLIASDHNPGEPLTLKQLLAQIEELPEKVDPAKGETQGSFNVANMNPRNRPFATIRSKQG
;
A
#
# COMPACT_ATOMS: atom_id res chain seq x y z
N MET A 1 45.04 4.52 18.92
CA MET A 1 44.77 5.94 18.58
C MET A 1 43.79 5.96 17.42
N ILE A 2 42.49 5.85 17.70
CA ILE A 2 41.39 6.10 16.75
C ILE A 2 40.31 6.79 17.59
N ARG A 3 40.13 8.10 17.40
CA ARG A 3 39.06 8.87 18.04
C ARG A 3 37.91 8.97 17.03
N ILE A 4 36.81 8.28 17.30
CA ILE A 4 35.57 8.45 16.55
C ILE A 4 34.70 9.42 17.34
N ASN A 5 34.54 10.63 16.82
CA ASN A 5 33.66 11.65 17.37
C ASN A 5 32.21 11.31 17.02
N SER A 6 31.42 10.85 17.98
CA SER A 6 29.96 10.77 17.87
C SER A 6 29.35 12.14 18.15
N ARG A 7 29.28 12.99 17.13
CA ARG A 7 28.34 14.11 17.13
C ARG A 7 26.93 13.53 16.95
N GLY A 8 26.19 13.47 18.05
CA GLY A 8 24.81 13.01 18.06
C GLY A 8 23.96 13.86 17.10
N LEU A 9 23.48 13.23 16.02
CA LEU A 9 22.39 13.76 15.23
C LEU A 9 21.13 13.74 16.11
N THR A 10 20.66 14.91 16.49
CA THR A 10 19.32 15.09 17.02
C THR A 10 18.32 14.84 15.89
N VAL A 11 17.73 13.64 15.87
CA VAL A 11 16.60 13.33 14.99
C VAL A 11 15.37 14.03 15.56
N SER A 12 14.98 15.12 14.90
CA SER A 12 13.74 15.85 15.17
C SER A 12 12.56 14.97 14.76
N THR A 13 12.00 14.24 15.72
CA THR A 13 10.74 13.53 15.55
C THR A 13 9.62 14.55 15.42
N ARG A 14 9.18 14.81 14.19
CA ARG A 14 7.91 15.51 13.95
C ARG A 14 6.80 14.61 14.48
N ARG A 15 6.33 14.91 15.71
CA ARG A 15 5.07 14.37 16.23
C ARG A 15 3.98 14.73 15.23
N PHE A 16 3.40 13.73 14.57
CA PHE A 16 2.08 13.83 13.98
C PHE A 16 1.10 14.05 15.14
N GLN A 17 0.94 15.30 15.54
CA GLN A 17 -0.22 15.70 16.33
C GLN A 17 -1.41 15.58 15.37
N THR A 18 -2.14 14.48 15.47
CA THR A 18 -3.50 14.50 14.95
C THR A 18 -4.19 15.66 15.65
N LEU A 19 -4.62 16.68 14.89
CA LEU A 19 -5.36 17.85 15.39
C LEU A 19 -6.78 17.46 15.83
N SER A 20 -6.94 16.25 16.39
CA SER A 20 -8.18 15.68 16.84
C SER A 20 -8.57 16.38 18.14
N LYS A 21 -9.44 17.39 18.03
CA LYS A 21 -10.09 18.01 19.19
C LYS A 21 -11.26 17.13 19.63
N ILE A 22 -11.14 16.56 20.83
CA ILE A 22 -12.28 15.88 21.48
C ILE A 22 -13.27 16.97 21.90
N GLY A 23 -14.48 16.91 21.35
CA GLY A 23 -15.56 17.85 21.67
C GLY A 23 -16.14 17.64 23.08
N SER A 24 -16.97 18.59 23.54
CA SER A 24 -17.68 18.48 24.81
C SER A 24 -18.69 17.33 24.80
N THR A 25 -18.91 16.71 25.97
CA THR A 25 -19.90 15.64 26.14
C THR A 25 -21.32 16.15 25.87
N LEU A 26 -22.02 15.54 24.92
CA LEU A 26 -23.42 15.87 24.58
C LEU A 26 -24.35 15.20 25.60
N LYS A 27 -25.19 15.98 26.31
CA LYS A 27 -26.02 15.47 27.42
C LYS A 27 -27.48 15.29 27.01
N THR A 28 -27.98 16.10 26.07
CA THR A 28 -29.38 16.09 25.66
C THR A 28 -29.54 15.70 24.19
N LYS A 29 -30.74 15.25 23.81
CA LYS A 29 -31.06 14.89 22.42
C LYS A 29 -31.00 16.11 21.51
N GLU A 30 -31.32 17.27 22.04
CA GLU A 30 -31.26 18.57 21.38
C GLU A 30 -29.82 18.95 21.05
N ASP A 31 -28.87 18.69 21.95
CA ASP A 31 -27.43 18.91 21.70
C ASP A 31 -26.93 18.08 20.51
N ILE A 32 -27.37 16.82 20.40
CA ILE A 32 -27.02 15.93 19.28
C ILE A 32 -27.60 16.47 17.97
N ARG A 33 -28.87 16.90 17.95
CA ARG A 33 -29.48 17.48 16.75
C ARG A 33 -28.76 18.74 16.30
N ASN A 34 -28.38 19.60 17.25
CA ASN A 34 -27.64 20.84 16.93
C ASN A 34 -26.25 20.53 16.38
N ALA A 35 -25.54 19.53 16.92
CA ALA A 35 -24.25 19.09 16.40
C ALA A 35 -24.36 18.51 14.98
N LEU A 36 -25.37 17.67 14.71
CA LEU A 36 -25.59 17.07 13.39
C LEU A 36 -26.06 18.08 12.33
N ASN A 37 -26.82 19.11 12.74
CA ASN A 37 -27.28 20.18 11.86
C ASN A 37 -26.25 21.32 11.73
N SER A 38 -25.05 21.17 12.29
CA SER A 38 -23.99 22.16 12.11
C SER A 38 -23.55 22.20 10.64
N PRO A 39 -23.24 23.38 10.08
CA PRO A 39 -22.86 23.54 8.69
C PRO A 39 -21.42 23.08 8.46
N VAL A 40 -21.22 21.76 8.50
CA VAL A 40 -19.94 21.10 8.24
C VAL A 40 -20.04 20.42 6.89
N TRP A 41 -18.98 20.54 6.08
CA TRP A 41 -18.94 19.88 4.78
C TRP A 41 -19.11 18.38 4.92
N SER A 42 -19.92 17.81 4.02
CA SER A 42 -20.00 16.36 3.91
C SER A 42 -18.70 15.82 3.29
N LEU A 43 -18.34 14.59 3.63
CA LEU A 43 -17.18 13.92 3.02
C LEU A 43 -17.30 13.88 1.48
N LYS A 44 -18.52 13.79 0.96
CA LYS A 44 -18.80 13.79 -0.48
C LYS A 44 -18.49 15.14 -1.13
N GLU A 45 -18.81 16.24 -0.47
CA GLU A 45 -18.47 17.59 -0.94
C GLU A 45 -16.96 17.82 -0.94
N LEU A 46 -16.26 17.30 0.07
CA LEU A 46 -14.81 17.45 0.19
C LEU A 46 -14.04 16.70 -0.92
N ILE A 47 -14.53 15.52 -1.31
CA ILE A 47 -13.88 14.63 -2.31
C ILE A 47 -14.62 14.72 -3.65
N SER A 48 -15.39 15.79 -3.91
CA SER A 48 -16.17 15.89 -5.14
C SER A 48 -15.25 15.90 -6.37
N SER A 49 -15.18 14.77 -7.07
CA SER A 49 -14.44 14.61 -8.32
C SER A 49 -15.07 15.51 -9.36
N ASN A 50 -14.47 16.67 -9.59
CA ASN A 50 -14.91 17.56 -10.65
C ASN A 50 -14.65 16.86 -11.98
N GLU A 51 -15.62 16.87 -12.91
CA GLU A 51 -15.41 16.27 -14.25
C GLU A 51 -14.18 16.87 -14.96
N LYS A 52 -13.82 18.11 -14.60
CA LYS A 52 -12.60 18.77 -15.07
C LYS A 52 -11.33 18.02 -14.63
N ASP A 53 -11.28 17.54 -13.39
CA ASP A 53 -10.11 16.83 -12.87
C ASP A 53 -10.00 15.43 -13.48
N MET A 54 -11.14 14.76 -13.71
CA MET A 54 -11.16 13.49 -14.46
C MET A 54 -10.67 13.64 -15.91
N LYS A 55 -10.96 14.77 -16.56
CA LYS A 55 -10.46 15.05 -17.92
C LYS A 55 -8.98 15.44 -17.96
N SER A 56 -8.40 15.86 -16.83
CA SER A 56 -6.98 16.23 -16.74
C SER A 56 -6.05 15.00 -16.74
N VAL A 57 -6.55 13.82 -16.35
CA VAL A 57 -5.77 12.59 -16.29
C VAL A 57 -5.89 11.85 -17.62
N GLU A 58 -4.90 12.05 -18.50
CA GLU A 58 -4.80 11.33 -19.77
C GLU A 58 -4.25 9.91 -19.56
N VAL A 59 -5.14 8.92 -19.47
CA VAL A 59 -4.75 7.51 -19.48
C VAL A 59 -4.70 7.02 -20.93
N SER A 60 -3.48 6.77 -21.43
CA SER A 60 -3.28 6.24 -22.77
C SER A 60 -3.70 4.77 -22.89
N ALA A 61 -4.17 4.37 -24.08
CA ALA A 61 -4.44 2.97 -24.45
C ALA A 61 -3.24 2.03 -24.19
N LYS A 62 -2.02 2.54 -24.40
CA LYS A 62 -0.78 1.80 -24.12
C LYS A 62 -0.60 1.52 -22.62
N THR A 63 -0.99 2.47 -21.77
CA THR A 63 -0.93 2.32 -20.32
C THR A 63 -1.89 1.22 -19.86
N ILE A 64 -3.13 1.21 -20.36
CA ILE A 64 -4.11 0.15 -20.06
C ILE A 64 -3.56 -1.22 -20.47
N ASN A 65 -3.06 -1.35 -21.70
CA ASN A 65 -2.46 -2.62 -22.15
C ASN A 65 -1.27 -3.06 -21.29
N LYS A 66 -0.45 -2.11 -20.83
CA LYS A 66 0.66 -2.41 -19.93
C LYS A 66 0.16 -2.87 -18.56
N VAL A 67 -0.84 -2.21 -17.99
CA VAL A 67 -1.45 -2.59 -16.71
C VAL A 67 -2.09 -3.96 -16.82
N LEU A 68 -2.87 -4.23 -17.87
CA LEU A 68 -3.47 -5.55 -18.11
C LEU A 68 -2.40 -6.63 -18.20
N LYS A 69 -1.33 -6.38 -18.95
CA LYS A 69 -0.21 -7.33 -19.09
C LYS A 69 0.50 -7.60 -17.76
N LEU A 70 0.74 -6.56 -16.95
CA LEU A 70 1.39 -6.70 -15.64
C LEU A 70 0.51 -7.43 -14.63
N SER A 71 -0.80 -7.19 -14.69
CA SER A 71 -1.80 -7.88 -13.88
C SER A 71 -2.15 -9.28 -14.40
N ALA A 72 -1.47 -9.75 -15.44
CA ALA A 72 -1.72 -11.04 -16.11
C ALA A 72 -3.17 -11.22 -16.61
N PHE A 73 -3.83 -10.12 -16.99
CA PHE A 73 -5.13 -10.15 -17.68
C PHE A 73 -4.94 -10.22 -19.21
N ASP A 74 -5.98 -10.69 -19.88
CA ASP A 74 -6.01 -10.73 -21.35
C ASP A 74 -6.01 -9.32 -21.93
N THR A 75 -5.20 -9.13 -22.98
CA THR A 75 -5.07 -7.84 -23.69
C THR A 75 -6.07 -7.69 -24.83
N ASN A 76 -6.83 -8.75 -25.16
CA ASN A 76 -7.84 -8.74 -26.22
C ASN A 76 -9.17 -8.20 -25.68
N ILE A 77 -9.19 -6.92 -25.34
CA ILE A 77 -10.38 -6.23 -24.83
C ILE A 77 -11.15 -5.52 -25.95
N THR A 78 -12.46 -5.37 -25.79
CA THR A 78 -13.27 -4.56 -26.70
C THR A 78 -13.06 -3.07 -26.43
N ALA A 79 -13.31 -2.21 -27.42
CA ALA A 79 -13.17 -0.76 -27.26
C ALA A 79 -14.07 -0.19 -26.14
N GLU A 80 -15.23 -0.80 -25.89
CA GLU A 80 -16.12 -0.41 -24.79
C GLU A 80 -15.51 -0.72 -23.41
N GLN A 81 -14.89 -1.90 -23.27
CA GLN A 81 -14.18 -2.29 -22.06
C GLN A 81 -12.97 -1.40 -21.81
N GLU A 82 -12.22 -1.07 -22.85
CA GLU A 82 -11.10 -0.15 -22.76
C GLU A 82 -11.53 1.22 -22.23
N LYS A 83 -12.62 1.78 -22.77
CA LYS A 83 -13.15 3.07 -22.31
C LYS A 83 -13.62 3.03 -20.85
N SER A 84 -14.26 1.93 -20.44
CA SER A 84 -14.66 1.70 -19.05
C SER A 84 -13.44 1.64 -18.11
N LEU A 85 -12.39 0.91 -18.50
CA LEU A 85 -11.14 0.81 -17.75
C LEU A 85 -10.42 2.15 -17.64
N VAL A 86 -10.35 2.92 -18.73
CA VAL A 86 -9.79 4.27 -18.74
C VAL A 86 -10.53 5.17 -17.75
N SER A 87 -11.87 5.16 -17.77
CA SER A 87 -12.70 5.96 -16.86
C SER A 87 -12.52 5.55 -15.39
N ALA A 88 -12.49 4.23 -15.12
CA ALA A 88 -12.29 3.73 -13.77
C ALA A 88 -10.88 4.06 -13.24
N LEU A 89 -9.86 3.91 -14.07
CA LEU A 89 -8.48 4.21 -13.69
C LEU A 89 -8.29 5.72 -13.49
N SER A 90 -8.86 6.57 -14.34
CA SER A 90 -8.77 8.02 -14.17
C SER A 90 -9.48 8.47 -12.89
N ALA A 91 -10.64 7.90 -12.56
CA ALA A 91 -11.33 8.17 -11.29
C ALA A 91 -10.47 7.78 -10.08
N GLN A 92 -9.84 6.59 -10.13
CA GLN A 92 -8.92 6.14 -9.08
C GLN A 92 -7.70 7.05 -8.96
N MET A 93 -7.11 7.48 -10.07
CA MET A 93 -5.96 8.38 -10.07
C MET A 93 -6.31 9.77 -9.53
N VAL A 94 -7.48 10.33 -9.89
CA VAL A 94 -7.95 11.61 -9.34
C VAL A 94 -8.16 11.51 -7.84
N PHE A 95 -8.80 10.43 -7.37
CA PHE A 95 -8.99 10.21 -5.94
C PHE A 95 -7.65 10.11 -5.20
N ILE A 96 -6.70 9.36 -5.76
CA ILE A 96 -5.36 9.24 -5.21
C ILE A 96 -4.66 10.61 -5.22
N LYS A 97 -4.78 11.41 -6.28
CA LYS A 97 -4.21 12.76 -6.37
C LYS A 97 -4.71 13.69 -5.26
N HIS A 98 -5.98 13.59 -4.87
CA HIS A 98 -6.54 14.36 -3.75
C HIS A 98 -5.87 14.02 -2.40
N LEU A 99 -5.22 12.85 -2.27
CA LEU A 99 -4.43 12.52 -1.09
C LEU A 99 -3.10 13.31 -1.04
N TYR A 100 -2.54 13.67 -2.20
CA TYR A 100 -1.26 14.37 -2.31
C TYR A 100 -1.41 15.90 -2.31
N GLU A 101 -2.49 16.45 -2.87
CA GLU A 101 -2.70 17.91 -2.95
C GLU A 101 -2.79 18.58 -1.56
N ASN A 102 -3.14 17.83 -0.51
CA ASN A 102 -3.20 18.37 0.84
C ASN A 102 -1.82 18.62 1.48
N ASP A 103 -0.76 18.00 0.97
CA ASP A 103 0.61 18.18 1.47
C ASP A 103 1.39 19.29 0.72
N GLU A 104 0.93 19.71 -0.47
CA GLU A 104 1.59 20.74 -1.28
C GLU A 104 1.39 22.18 -0.78
N LYS A 105 0.72 22.40 0.35
CA LYS A 105 0.83 23.68 1.09
C LYS A 105 2.21 23.89 1.74
N SER A 106 3.20 23.08 1.39
CA SER A 106 4.61 23.35 1.62
C SER A 106 5.30 23.65 0.29
N ASP A 107 5.29 24.93 -0.10
CA ASP A 107 6.23 25.48 -1.08
C ASP A 107 7.67 25.12 -0.65
N SER A 108 8.30 24.15 -1.28
CA SER A 108 9.77 24.15 -1.56
C SER A 108 10.27 22.88 -2.24
N VAL A 109 10.78 23.10 -3.45
CA VAL A 109 11.91 22.40 -4.12
C VAL A 109 11.64 20.99 -4.66
N VAL A 110 11.81 20.92 -5.98
CA VAL A 110 11.99 19.74 -6.82
C VAL A 110 13.10 18.85 -6.23
N GLU A 111 12.74 17.84 -5.46
CA GLU A 111 13.65 16.81 -4.97
C GLU A 111 13.16 15.44 -5.46
N GLU A 112 13.93 14.90 -6.39
CA GLU A 112 14.10 13.49 -6.81
C GLU A 112 13.00 12.48 -6.41
N ASN A 113 12.48 11.77 -7.42
CA ASN A 113 11.43 10.72 -7.40
C ASN A 113 11.53 9.66 -6.28
N ASP A 114 12.63 9.57 -5.54
CA ASP A 114 12.84 8.63 -4.44
C ASP A 114 12.08 9.04 -3.14
N THR A 115 11.63 10.29 -3.06
CA THR A 115 10.82 10.78 -1.92
C THR A 115 9.33 10.48 -2.05
N HIS A 116 8.80 10.36 -3.28
CA HIS A 116 7.36 10.14 -3.51
C HIS A 116 6.87 8.73 -3.16
N PHE A 117 7.77 7.74 -3.03
CA PHE A 117 7.42 6.41 -2.52
C PHE A 117 7.55 6.28 -0.98
N ARG A 118 7.83 7.37 -0.24
CA ARG A 118 7.97 7.33 1.22
C ARG A 118 6.66 7.48 2.01
N LEU A 119 5.49 7.40 1.37
CA LEU A 119 4.20 7.42 2.08
C LEU A 119 3.88 6.13 2.85
N ILE A 120 4.77 5.13 2.80
CA ILE A 120 4.73 3.93 3.66
C ILE A 120 6.10 3.67 4.32
N ALA A 121 6.96 4.71 4.42
CA ALA A 121 8.29 4.56 5.02
C ALA A 121 8.33 4.77 6.55
N SER A 122 7.17 4.97 7.19
CA SER A 122 7.09 5.37 8.61
C SER A 122 6.63 4.27 9.58
N ASP A 123 6.48 3.03 9.13
CA ASP A 123 6.14 1.90 10.03
C ASP A 123 7.19 0.79 10.07
N HIS A 124 8.33 1.01 9.40
CA HIS A 124 9.48 0.13 9.58
C HIS A 124 10.25 0.59 10.81
N ASN A 125 9.71 0.36 12.02
CA ASN A 125 10.59 0.19 13.18
C ASN A 125 11.50 -0.97 12.80
N PRO A 126 12.80 -0.75 12.51
CA PRO A 126 13.68 -1.87 12.22
C PRO A 126 13.58 -2.77 13.44
N GLY A 127 13.16 -4.02 13.23
CA GLY A 127 13.16 -5.02 14.28
C GLY A 127 14.55 -5.05 14.93
N GLU A 128 14.61 -5.48 16.19
CA GLU A 128 15.89 -5.56 16.89
C GLU A 128 16.95 -6.25 16.00
N PRO A 129 18.12 -5.63 15.82
CA PRO A 129 19.11 -6.13 14.89
C PRO A 129 19.56 -7.52 15.34
N LEU A 130 19.47 -8.49 14.42
CA LEU A 130 19.87 -9.86 14.69
C LEU A 130 21.39 -9.93 14.91
N THR A 131 21.79 -10.21 16.16
CA THR A 131 23.20 -10.38 16.49
C THR A 131 23.72 -11.74 16.02
N LEU A 132 25.03 -11.86 15.78
CA LEU A 132 25.65 -13.14 15.41
C LEU A 132 25.34 -14.25 16.42
N LYS A 133 25.31 -13.91 17.72
CA LYS A 133 24.97 -14.87 18.78
C LYS A 133 23.52 -15.35 18.67
N GLN A 134 22.57 -14.45 18.39
CA GLN A 134 21.17 -14.82 18.17
C GLN A 134 21.02 -15.67 16.90
N LEU A 135 21.73 -15.33 15.83
CA LEU A 135 21.71 -16.10 14.59
C LEU A 135 22.22 -17.53 14.81
N LEU A 136 23.35 -17.69 15.50
CA LEU A 136 23.89 -19.03 15.80
C LEU A 136 22.95 -19.85 16.69
N ALA A 137 22.36 -19.22 17.72
CA ALA A 137 21.35 -19.88 18.54
C ALA A 137 20.11 -20.31 17.72
N GLN A 138 19.65 -19.46 16.80
CA GLN A 138 18.53 -19.79 15.91
C GLN A 138 18.85 -20.98 14.99
N ILE A 139 20.08 -21.07 14.47
CA ILE A 139 20.52 -22.20 13.63
C ILE A 139 20.54 -23.50 14.43
N GLU A 140 21.06 -23.47 15.66
CA GLU A 140 21.09 -24.65 16.54
C GLU A 140 19.67 -25.13 16.90
N GLU A 141 18.72 -24.22 17.04
CA GLU A 141 17.31 -24.54 17.33
C GLU A 141 16.49 -25.00 16.10
N LEU A 142 17.01 -24.89 14.87
CA LEU A 142 16.24 -25.24 13.65
C LEU A 142 15.69 -26.68 13.63
N PRO A 143 16.44 -27.72 14.04
CA PRO A 143 15.94 -29.10 13.99
C PRO A 143 14.73 -29.33 14.89
N GLU A 144 14.63 -28.61 16.01
CA GLU A 144 13.53 -28.70 16.97
C GLU A 144 12.30 -27.89 16.52
N LYS A 145 12.53 -26.89 15.65
CA LYS A 145 11.49 -25.99 15.14
C LYS A 145 10.85 -26.44 13.83
N VAL A 146 11.26 -27.58 13.26
CA VAL A 146 10.62 -28.13 12.06
C VAL A 146 9.19 -28.51 12.39
N ASP A 147 8.23 -27.76 11.85
CA ASP A 147 6.82 -27.91 12.19
C ASP A 147 6.11 -28.84 11.18
N PRO A 148 5.68 -30.05 11.58
CA PRO A 148 4.97 -30.96 10.69
C PRO A 148 3.62 -30.38 10.21
N ALA A 149 3.00 -29.47 10.95
CA ALA A 149 1.74 -28.84 10.53
C ALA A 149 1.93 -27.87 9.35
N LYS A 150 3.15 -27.36 9.14
CA LYS A 150 3.50 -26.49 8.00
C LYS A 150 3.96 -27.25 6.76
N GLY A 151 4.00 -28.57 6.81
CA GLY A 151 4.46 -29.39 5.69
C GLY A 151 5.99 -29.44 5.53
N GLU A 152 6.75 -29.08 6.58
CA GLU A 152 8.21 -28.96 6.52
C GLU A 152 8.95 -30.31 6.66
N THR A 153 8.26 -31.36 7.12
CA THR A 153 8.83 -32.72 7.19
C THR A 153 8.55 -33.50 5.91
N GLN A 154 9.51 -34.30 5.46
CA GLN A 154 9.35 -35.10 4.25
C GLN A 154 8.16 -36.06 4.39
N GLY A 155 7.23 -36.01 3.44
CA GLY A 155 6.01 -36.84 3.46
C GLY A 155 4.84 -36.27 4.24
N SER A 156 5.01 -35.18 4.99
CA SER A 156 3.89 -34.50 5.68
C SER A 156 2.93 -33.79 4.72
N PHE A 157 3.43 -33.41 3.55
CA PHE A 157 2.65 -32.73 2.51
C PHE A 157 2.90 -33.37 1.15
N ASN A 158 1.82 -33.85 0.50
CA ASN A 158 1.87 -34.35 -0.85
C ASN A 158 1.40 -33.28 -1.84
N VAL A 159 2.36 -32.65 -2.53
CA VAL A 159 2.13 -31.60 -3.53
C VAL A 159 1.20 -32.08 -4.66
N ALA A 160 1.22 -33.38 -5.00
CA ALA A 160 0.39 -33.92 -6.06
C ALA A 160 -1.11 -33.74 -5.77
N ASN A 161 -1.52 -33.79 -4.50
CA ASN A 161 -2.92 -33.63 -4.10
C ASN A 161 -3.47 -32.21 -4.36
N MET A 162 -2.60 -31.19 -4.45
CA MET A 162 -3.03 -29.83 -4.82
C MET A 162 -3.09 -29.60 -6.33
N ASN A 163 -2.44 -30.47 -7.11
CA ASN A 163 -2.49 -30.38 -8.56
C ASN A 163 -3.78 -31.03 -9.06
N PRO A 164 -4.66 -30.34 -9.80
CA PRO A 164 -5.88 -30.94 -10.35
C PRO A 164 -5.57 -32.10 -11.31
N ARG A 165 -4.33 -32.25 -11.78
CA ARG A 165 -3.86 -33.38 -12.60
C ARG A 165 -3.17 -34.47 -11.79
N ASN A 166 -3.13 -34.36 -10.47
CA ASN A 166 -2.47 -35.27 -9.54
C ASN A 166 -1.02 -35.60 -9.93
N ARG A 167 -0.24 -34.58 -10.31
CA ARG A 167 1.18 -34.72 -10.69
C ARG A 167 2.08 -34.04 -9.66
N PRO A 168 3.24 -34.62 -9.34
CA PRO A 168 4.18 -34.05 -8.36
C PRO A 168 4.96 -32.84 -8.90
N PHE A 169 4.84 -32.52 -10.19
CA PHE A 169 5.48 -31.37 -10.83
C PHE A 169 4.47 -30.37 -11.38
N ALA A 170 4.81 -29.08 -11.31
CA ALA A 170 4.06 -28.02 -11.96
C ALA A 170 4.25 -28.11 -13.48
N THR A 171 3.16 -28.00 -14.24
CA THR A 171 3.22 -27.98 -15.71
C THR A 171 2.63 -26.68 -16.22
N ILE A 172 3.47 -25.81 -16.76
CA ILE A 172 3.06 -24.55 -17.38
C ILE A 172 2.99 -24.77 -18.89
N ARG A 173 1.87 -24.41 -19.52
CA ARG A 173 1.75 -24.46 -20.98
C ARG A 173 2.39 -23.20 -21.55
N SER A 174 3.30 -23.35 -22.50
CA SER A 174 3.78 -22.21 -23.29
C SER A 174 2.61 -21.68 -24.12
N LYS A 175 2.36 -20.37 -24.07
CA LYS A 175 1.51 -19.70 -25.05
C LYS A 175 2.26 -19.80 -26.38
N GLN A 176 1.78 -20.61 -27.32
CA GLN A 176 2.33 -20.60 -28.67
C GLN A 176 2.00 -19.22 -29.26
N GLY A 177 3.06 -18.48 -29.57
CA GLY A 177 2.99 -17.17 -30.21
C GLY A 177 2.68 -17.29 -31.69
#